data_AF-A0A3B0U3R2-F1
#
_entry.id   AF-A0A3B0U3R2-F1
#
_cell.length_a   1.000
_cell.length_b   1.000
_cell.length_c   1.000
_cell.angle_alpha   90.00
_cell.angle_beta   90.00
_cell.angle_gamma   90.00
#
_symmetry.space_group_name_H-M   'P 1'
#
loop_
_entity.id
_entity.type
_entity.pdbx_description
1 polymer ?
#
loop_
_entity_poly.entity_id
_entity_poly.type
_entity_poly.pdbx_seq_one_letter_code
_entity_poly.pdbx_strand_id
1 'polypeptide(L)' 'KKEFNFSEFGAYSKRKQKNKLKSLASQIRDDEMPMESYTLIHSDAKLSDSDKEQIIVWVNKLRDSL' A
#
# COMPACT_ATOMS: atom_id res chain seq x y z
N LYS A 1 5.09 -6.30 -14.20
CA LYS A 1 4.64 -7.30 -13.20
C LYS A 1 5.23 -7.09 -11.78
N LYS A 2 5.71 -5.88 -11.42
CA LYS A 2 6.17 -5.55 -10.06
C LYS A 2 5.08 -4.94 -9.18
N GLU A 3 4.01 -4.42 -9.79
CA GLU A 3 2.93 -3.71 -9.11
C GLU A 3 2.02 -4.64 -8.32
N PHE A 4 1.41 -4.09 -7.28
CA PHE A 4 0.45 -4.79 -6.45
C PHE A 4 -0.92 -4.84 -7.15
N ASN A 5 -1.31 -6.03 -7.63
CA ASN A 5 -2.63 -6.23 -8.24
C ASN A 5 -3.68 -6.53 -7.17
N PHE A 6 -4.55 -5.56 -6.90
CA PHE A 6 -5.65 -5.69 -5.94
C PHE A 6 -6.72 -6.69 -6.39
N SER A 7 -6.95 -6.84 -7.69
CA SER A 7 -7.97 -7.76 -8.23
C SER A 7 -7.65 -9.23 -7.97
N GLU A 8 -6.37 -9.58 -7.85
CA GLU A 8 -5.93 -10.94 -7.53
C GLU A 8 -5.70 -11.18 -6.04
N PHE A 9 -5.75 -10.14 -5.20
CA PHE A 9 -5.34 -10.23 -3.79
C PHE A 9 -6.14 -11.26 -3.01
N GLY A 10 -7.46 -11.32 -3.23
CA GLY A 10 -8.35 -12.28 -2.58
C GLY A 10 -8.05 -13.74 -2.94
N ALA A 11 -7.48 -14.00 -4.13
CA ALA A 11 -7.12 -15.34 -4.59
C ALA A 11 -5.73 -15.80 -4.10
N TYR A 12 -4.94 -14.91 -3.48
CA TYR A 12 -3.62 -15.26 -2.97
C TYR A 12 -3.70 -16.06 -1.67
N SER A 13 -2.71 -16.93 -1.44
CA SER A 13 -2.55 -17.59 -0.14
C SER A 13 -2.32 -16.55 0.98
N LYS A 14 -2.74 -16.86 2.22
CA LYS A 14 -2.53 -15.99 3.40
C LYS A 14 -1.10 -15.47 3.52
N ARG A 15 -0.11 -16.34 3.30
CA ARG A 15 1.32 -15.96 3.30
C ARG A 15 1.63 -14.88 2.24
N LYS A 16 1.12 -15.06 1.02
CA LYS A 16 1.33 -14.11 -0.08
C LYS A 16 0.57 -12.80 0.16
N GLN A 17 -0.64 -12.86 0.71
CA GLN A 17 -1.39 -11.68 1.13
C GLN A 17 -0.61 -10.87 2.17
N LYS A 18 -0.11 -11.50 3.24
CA LYS A 18 0.72 -10.83 4.25
C LYS A 18 1.96 -10.17 3.67
N ASN A 19 2.66 -10.86 2.77
CA ASN A 19 3.85 -10.30 2.11
C ASN A 19 3.51 -9.09 1.25
N LYS A 20 2.37 -9.12 0.54
CA LYS A 20 1.92 -7.99 -0.27
C LYS A 20 1.51 -6.79 0.58
N LEU A 21 0.78 -7.01 1.68
CA LEU A 21 0.44 -5.96 2.64
C LEU A 21 1.69 -5.35 3.28
N LYS A 22 2.68 -6.17 3.65
CA LYS A 22 3.98 -5.68 4.14
C LYS A 22 4.69 -4.80 3.11
N SER A 23 4.69 -5.22 1.84
CA SER A 23 5.26 -4.42 0.74
C SER A 23 4.56 -3.08 0.60
N LEU A 24 3.21 -3.07 0.58
CA LEU A 24 2.42 -1.86 0.48
C LEU A 24 2.75 -0.85 1.60
N ALA A 25 2.81 -1.33 2.84
CA ALA A 25 3.16 -0.48 3.99
C ALA A 25 4.62 0.01 3.96
N SER A 26 5.53 -0.65 3.24
CA SER A 26 6.90 -0.15 3.02
C SER A 26 6.89 0.96 2.00
N GLN A 27 6.28 0.73 0.84
CA GLN A 27 6.29 1.69 -0.26
C GLN A 27 5.63 3.03 0.11
N ILE A 28 4.60 3.02 0.95
CA ILE A 28 3.97 4.25 1.46
C ILE A 28 4.89 4.96 2.47
N ARG A 29 5.65 4.21 3.28
CA ARG A 29 6.60 4.79 4.25
C ARG A 29 7.84 5.36 3.58
N ASP A 30 8.29 4.70 2.52
CA ASP A 30 9.49 5.03 1.77
C ASP A 30 9.21 6.08 0.67
N ASP A 31 8.01 6.70 0.68
CA ASP A 31 7.53 7.69 -0.28
C ASP A 31 7.53 7.23 -1.75
N GLU A 32 7.60 5.92 -1.99
CA GLU A 32 7.51 5.34 -3.34
C GLU A 32 6.07 5.35 -3.89
N MET A 33 5.06 5.46 -3.00
CA MET A 33 3.65 5.47 -3.37
C MET A 33 2.89 6.67 -2.76
N PRO A 34 2.15 7.44 -3.58
CA PRO A 34 2.01 7.30 -5.04
C PRO A 34 3.24 7.83 -5.80
N MET A 35 3.47 7.31 -7.01
CA MET A 35 4.57 7.77 -7.86
C MET A 35 4.52 9.29 -8.06
N GLU A 36 5.66 9.96 -7.95
CA GLU A 36 5.75 11.42 -8.08
C GLU A 36 5.13 11.92 -9.41
N SER A 37 5.40 11.22 -10.52
CA SER A 37 4.84 11.56 -11.83
C SER A 37 3.31 11.55 -11.86
N TYR A 38 2.69 10.68 -11.05
CA TYR A 38 1.24 10.61 -10.91
C TYR A 38 0.71 11.79 -10.10
N THR A 39 1.37 12.13 -8.99
CA THR A 39 0.95 13.24 -8.12
C THR A 39 1.17 14.62 -8.75
N LEU A 40 2.00 14.75 -9.79
CA LEU A 40 2.14 15.98 -10.58
C LEU A 40 0.84 16.40 -11.27
N ILE A 41 0.04 15.45 -11.77
CA ILE A 41 -1.21 15.70 -12.49
C ILE A 41 -2.43 15.41 -11.58
N HIS A 42 -2.25 14.54 -10.58
CA HIS A 42 -3.25 14.13 -9.59
C HIS A 42 -2.84 14.62 -8.19
N SER A 43 -2.97 15.92 -7.95
CA SER A 43 -2.62 16.52 -6.66
C SER A 43 -3.49 16.01 -5.51
N ASP A 44 -4.68 15.51 -5.81
CA ASP A 44 -5.61 14.84 -4.90
C ASP A 44 -5.07 13.51 -4.38
N ALA A 45 -4.18 12.85 -5.13
CA ALA A 45 -3.56 11.61 -4.71
C ALA A 45 -2.40 11.82 -3.72
N LYS A 46 -1.97 13.06 -3.50
CA LYS A 46 -0.87 13.37 -2.58
C LYS A 46 -1.31 13.10 -1.14
N LEU A 47 -0.70 12.08 -0.54
CA LEU A 47 -0.97 11.72 0.85
C LEU A 47 -0.21 12.66 1.79
N SER A 48 -0.91 13.20 2.78
CA SER A 48 -0.25 13.85 3.91
C SER A 48 0.43 12.80 4.80
N ASP A 49 1.33 13.23 5.68
CA ASP A 49 2.00 12.31 6.60
C ASP A 49 1.01 11.62 7.55
N SER A 50 -0.06 12.31 7.93
CA SER A 50 -1.15 11.73 8.72
C SER A 50 -1.92 10.66 7.94
N ASP A 51 -2.21 10.90 6.66
CA ASP A 51 -2.90 9.91 5.82
C ASP A 51 -2.03 8.66 5.62
N LYS A 52 -0.73 8.84 5.37
CA LYS A 52 0.23 7.74 5.24
C LYS A 52 0.25 6.91 6.51
N GLU A 53 0.32 7.53 7.68
CA GLU A 53 0.34 6.83 8.96
C GLU A 53 -0.96 6.04 9.19
N GLN A 54 -2.12 6.64 8.93
CA GLN A 54 -3.40 5.96 9.05
C GLN A 54 -3.49 4.72 8.14
N ILE A 55 -3.05 4.85 6.89
CA ILE A 55 -3.02 3.73 5.94
C ILE A 55 -2.06 2.64 6.42
N ILE A 56 -0.85 2.99 6.86
CA ILE A 56 0.14 2.02 7.36
C ILE A 56 -0.41 1.26 8.58
N VAL A 57 -1.03 1.96 9.53
CA VAL A 57 -1.65 1.34 10.72
C VAL A 57 -2.76 0.38 10.31
N TRP A 58 -3.64 0.80 9.39
CA TRP A 58 -4.71 -0.06 8.89
C TRP A 58 -4.18 -1.31 8.17
N VAL A 59 -3.21 -1.15 7.27
CA VAL A 59 -2.57 -2.26 6.54
C VAL A 59 -1.90 -3.24 7.50
N ASN A 60 -1.21 -2.75 8.53
CA ASN A 60 -0.57 -3.61 9.53
C ASN A 60 -1.60 -4.40 10.34
N LYS A 61 -2.67 -3.76 10.81
CA LYS A 61 -3.77 -4.44 11.52
C LYS A 61 -4.41 -5.51 10.65
N LEU A 62 -4.68 -5.20 9.38
CA LEU A 62 -5.23 -6.17 8.42
C LEU A 62 -4.28 -7.37 8.24
N ARG A 63 -2.98 -7.12 8.07
CA ARG A 63 -1.96 -8.17 7.92
C ARG A 63 -1.93 -9.10 9.13
N ASP A 64 -2.00 -8.56 10.34
CA ASP A 64 -1.92 -9.32 11.57
C ASP A 64 -3.17 -10.19 11.80
N SER A 65 -4.32 -9.78 11.24
CA SER A 65 -5.58 -10.53 11.29
C SER A 65 -5.70 -11.72 10.31
N LEU A 66 -4.85 -11.77 9.27
CA LEU A 66 -4.89 -12.83 8.24
C LEU A 66 -4.22 -14.13 8.68
#